data_AF-A0A0D2IJY5-F1
#
_entry.id   AF-A0A0D2IJY5-F1
#
_cell.length_a   1.000
_cell.length_b   1.000
_cell.length_c   1.000
_cell.angle_alpha   90.00
_cell.angle_beta   90.00
_cell.angle_gamma   90.00
#
_symmetry.space_group_name_H-M   'P 1'
#
loop_
_entity.id
_entity.type
_entity.pdbx_description
1 polymer ?
#
loop_
_entity_poly.entity_id
_entity_poly.type
_entity_poly.pdbx_seq_one_letter_code
_entity_poly.pdbx_strand_id
1 'polypeptide(L)'
;MPSSCKDIRDALAQCLQNSDCILVQRHTPVECLSHPLLETLPEQCQQLKIGFRECRRGLVDMRKRFRGNAPISTSLELEAGDGSGRKVGGAPAGGLKGQLYAGRPAFDVREQMGKGQKGEVEGLGFDEGKTRGL
;
A
#
# COMPACT_ATOMS: atom_id res chain seq x y z
N MET A 1 19.06 -3.48 -9.90
CA MET A 1 18.01 -2.91 -9.00
C MET A 1 16.70 -3.63 -9.29
N PRO A 2 15.88 -3.92 -8.27
CA PRO A 2 14.63 -4.68 -8.43
C PRO A 2 13.65 -3.96 -9.38
N SER A 3 12.85 -4.74 -10.12
CA SER A 3 11.97 -4.28 -11.19
C SER A 3 10.93 -3.26 -10.72
N SER A 4 10.46 -3.35 -9.47
CA SER A 4 9.37 -2.52 -8.95
C SER A 4 9.63 -1.00 -8.93
N CYS A 5 10.89 -0.56 -8.93
CA CYS A 5 11.26 0.88 -8.95
C CYS A 5 12.04 1.27 -10.20
N LYS A 6 11.98 0.46 -11.27
CA LYS A 6 12.70 0.74 -12.51
C LYS A 6 12.05 1.90 -13.25
N ASP A 7 10.74 1.86 -13.46
CA ASP A 7 9.99 2.85 -14.23
C ASP A 7 10.12 4.27 -13.65
N ILE A 8 10.06 4.41 -12.32
CA ILE A 8 10.24 5.70 -11.64
C ILE A 8 11.67 6.23 -11.79
N ARG A 9 12.66 5.34 -11.79
CA ARG A 9 14.04 5.76 -12.03
C ARG A 9 14.23 6.23 -13.45
N ASP A 10 13.65 5.52 -14.41
CA ASP A 10 13.76 5.85 -15.83
C ASP A 10 13.04 7.19 -16.09
N ALA A 11 11.86 7.41 -15.51
CA ALA A 11 11.16 8.70 -15.54
C ALA A 11 11.98 9.83 -14.88
N LEU A 12 12.59 9.57 -13.72
CA LEU A 12 13.44 10.55 -13.03
C LEU A 12 14.68 10.89 -13.86
N ALA A 13 15.30 9.90 -14.50
CA ALA A 13 16.44 10.11 -15.39
C ALA A 13 16.07 10.96 -16.60
N GLN A 14 14.92 10.70 -17.22
CA GLN A 14 14.39 11.52 -18.32
C GLN A 14 14.10 12.97 -17.86
N CYS A 15 13.51 13.14 -16.68
CA CYS A 15 13.24 14.46 -16.11
C CYS A 15 14.53 15.26 -15.90
N LEU A 16 15.55 14.62 -15.33
CA LEU A 16 16.85 15.26 -15.10
C LEU A 16 17.58 15.59 -16.41
N GLN A 17 17.48 14.74 -17.43
CA GLN A 17 18.09 14.98 -18.75
C GLN A 17 17.50 16.22 -19.45
N ASN A 18 16.23 16.51 -19.21
CA ASN A 18 15.55 17.68 -19.76
C ASN A 18 15.71 18.93 -18.88
N SER A 19 16.30 18.80 -17.69
CA SER A 19 16.42 19.91 -16.74
C SER A 19 17.66 20.78 -17.00
N ASP A 20 17.53 22.07 -16.70
CA ASP A 20 18.62 23.05 -16.84
C ASP A 20 19.83 22.73 -15.96
N CYS A 21 19.63 22.05 -14.82
CA CYS A 21 20.71 21.65 -13.92
C CYS A 21 21.76 20.77 -14.63
N ILE A 22 21.32 19.90 -15.55
CA ILE A 22 22.23 19.04 -16.33
C ILE A 22 22.58 19.68 -17.66
N LEU A 23 21.61 20.25 -18.38
CA LEU A 23 21.83 20.78 -19.73
C LEU A 23 22.67 22.05 -19.73
N VAL A 24 22.39 22.98 -18.82
CA VAL A 24 23.03 24.30 -18.77
C VAL A 24 24.20 24.28 -17.80
N GLN A 25 23.96 23.84 -16.56
CA GLN A 25 24.94 23.93 -15.48
C GLN A 25 25.91 22.73 -15.43
N ARG A 26 25.60 21.65 -16.15
CA ARG A 26 26.43 20.43 -16.28
C ARG A 26 26.76 19.75 -14.95
N HIS A 27 25.88 19.88 -13.96
CA HIS A 27 26.02 19.19 -12.69
C HIS A 27 25.77 17.69 -12.83
N THR A 28 26.33 16.92 -11.91
CA THR A 28 26.01 15.49 -11.84
C THR A 28 24.56 15.30 -11.36
N PRO A 29 23.88 14.21 -11.77
CA PRO A 29 22.50 13.94 -11.32
C PRO A 29 22.36 13.90 -9.79
N VAL A 30 23.43 13.50 -9.09
CA VAL A 30 23.48 13.43 -7.63
C VAL A 30 23.54 14.83 -7.01
N GLU A 31 24.32 15.75 -7.59
CA GLU A 31 24.37 17.15 -7.17
C GLU A 31 23.02 17.84 -7.38
N CYS A 32 22.37 17.63 -8.54
CA CYS A 32 21.06 18.22 -8.82
C CYS A 32 19.98 17.77 -7.82
N LEU A 33 20.06 16.53 -7.31
CA LEU A 33 19.11 16.02 -6.30
C LEU A 33 19.46 16.44 -4.86
N SER A 34 20.54 17.20 -4.65
CA SER A 34 20.97 17.70 -3.35
C SER A 34 20.55 19.16 -3.14
N HIS A 35 20.41 19.58 -1.88
CA HIS A 35 20.14 20.99 -1.57
C HIS A 35 21.44 21.79 -1.78
N PRO A 36 21.42 22.99 -2.41
CA PRO A 36 20.26 23.85 -2.73
C PRO A 36 19.67 23.70 -4.15
N LEU A 37 20.34 22.97 -5.05
CA LEU A 37 19.93 22.86 -6.47
C LEU A 37 18.60 22.14 -6.68
N LEU A 38 18.14 21.40 -5.67
CA LEU A 38 16.85 20.74 -5.73
C LEU A 38 15.68 21.73 -5.90
N GLU A 39 15.75 22.89 -5.26
CA GLU A 39 14.63 23.85 -5.29
C GLU A 39 14.52 24.57 -6.64
N THR A 40 15.60 24.58 -7.43
CA THR A 40 15.61 25.17 -8.78
C THR A 40 15.15 24.19 -9.86
N LEU A 41 15.03 22.89 -9.55
CA LEU A 41 14.46 21.90 -10.46
C LEU A 41 12.93 22.06 -10.58
N PRO A 42 12.35 21.73 -11.75
CA PRO A 42 10.90 21.77 -11.95
C PRO A 42 10.17 20.83 -10.99
N GLU A 43 8.93 21.17 -10.62
CA GLU A 43 8.15 20.43 -9.62
C GLU A 43 7.95 18.95 -9.99
N GLN A 44 7.88 18.64 -11.29
CA GLN A 44 7.79 17.27 -11.79
C GLN A 44 8.98 16.41 -11.34
N CYS A 45 10.21 16.92 -11.44
CA CYS A 45 11.40 16.18 -11.02
C CYS A 45 11.45 16.05 -9.48
N GLN A 46 10.96 17.06 -8.76
CA GLN A 46 10.88 17.02 -7.29
C GLN A 46 9.88 15.94 -6.83
N GLN A 47 8.72 15.83 -7.47
CA GLN A 47 7.73 14.77 -7.21
C GLN A 47 8.30 13.39 -7.50
N LEU A 48 8.96 13.22 -8.65
CA LEU A 48 9.63 11.95 -9.00
C LEU A 48 10.70 11.56 -7.97
N LYS A 49 11.44 12.53 -7.42
CA LYS A 49 12.40 12.27 -6.33
C LYS A 49 11.69 11.72 -5.09
N ILE A 50 10.57 12.30 -4.69
CA ILE A 50 9.80 11.85 -3.52
C ILE A 50 9.29 10.42 -3.76
N GLY A 51 8.65 10.18 -4.91
CA GLY A 51 8.17 8.84 -5.30
C GLY A 51 9.28 7.80 -5.38
N PHE A 52 10.47 8.17 -5.88
CA PHE A 52 11.63 7.27 -5.90
C PHE A 52 12.12 6.92 -4.49
N ARG A 53 12.15 7.89 -3.56
CA ARG A 53 12.51 7.64 -2.16
C ARG A 53 11.51 6.70 -1.48
N GLU A 54 10.22 6.88 -1.73
CA GLU A 54 9.16 6.03 -1.18
C GLU A 54 9.20 4.62 -1.76
N CYS A 55 9.39 4.49 -3.07
CA CYS A 55 9.55 3.19 -3.72
C CYS A 55 10.73 2.43 -3.12
N ARG A 56 11.88 3.11 -2.94
CA ARG A 56 13.07 2.49 -2.35
C ARG A 56 12.87 2.09 -0.88
N ARG A 57 12.14 2.89 -0.11
CA ARG A 57 11.74 2.54 1.27
C ARG A 57 10.81 1.33 1.28
N GLY A 58 9.85 1.27 0.36
CA GLY A 58 8.90 0.16 0.24
C GLY A 58 9.52 -1.19 -0.11
N LEU A 59 10.64 -1.19 -0.83
CA LEU A 59 11.41 -2.42 -1.10
C LEU A 59 12.04 -3.03 0.16
N VAL A 60 12.42 -2.21 1.13
CA VAL A 60 13.09 -2.67 2.35
C VAL A 60 12.05 -3.04 3.43
N ASP A 61 10.89 -2.38 3.42
CA ASP A 61 9.81 -2.59 4.38
C ASP A 61 9.18 -4.01 4.29
N MET A 62 9.28 -4.78 5.38
CA MET A 62 8.74 -6.14 5.50
C MET A 62 7.21 -6.18 5.32
N ARG A 63 6.48 -5.14 5.72
CA ARG A 63 5.01 -5.11 5.63
C ARG A 63 4.54 -5.06 4.18
N LYS A 64 5.34 -4.46 3.29
CA LYS A 64 5.05 -4.34 1.85
C LYS A 64 5.56 -5.54 1.05
N ARG A 65 6.38 -6.44 1.63
CA ARG A 65 6.83 -7.67 0.96
C ARG A 65 5.68 -8.66 0.71
N PHE A 66 4.71 -8.73 1.63
CA PHE A 66 3.56 -9.64 1.50
C PHE A 66 2.47 -9.11 0.57
N ARG A 67 2.25 -7.80 0.54
CA ARG A 67 1.24 -7.16 -0.32
C ARG A 67 1.79 -6.73 -1.69
N GLY A 68 3.12 -6.74 -1.85
CA GLY A 68 3.82 -6.22 -3.02
C GLY A 68 4.03 -4.71 -2.94
N ASN A 69 5.23 -4.26 -3.30
CA ASN A 69 5.46 -2.86 -3.64
C ASN A 69 4.87 -2.63 -5.04
N ALA A 70 3.62 -2.17 -5.09
CA ALA A 70 2.93 -1.90 -6.35
C ALA A 70 3.74 -0.87 -7.16
N PRO A 71 3.94 -1.10 -8.48
CA PRO A 71 4.54 -0.09 -9.33
C PRO A 71 3.63 1.15 -9.33
N ILE A 72 4.22 2.35 -9.33
CA ILE A 72 3.44 3.61 -9.32
C ILE A 72 2.49 3.70 -10.53
N SER A 73 2.79 3.03 -11.64
CA SER A 73 1.87 2.88 -12.78
C SER A 73 0.54 2.18 -12.45
N THR A 74 0.48 1.45 -11.33
CA THR A 74 -0.73 0.81 -10.78
C THR A 74 -1.26 1.53 -9.54
N SER A 75 -0.56 2.54 -9.03
CA SER A 75 -1.05 3.39 -7.94
C SER A 75 -2.10 4.33 -8.51
N LEU A 76 -3.35 3.90 -8.35
CA LEU A 76 -4.61 4.55 -8.71
C LEU A 76 -4.81 6.00 -8.18
N GLU A 77 -3.79 6.65 -7.63
CA GLU A 77 -3.92 7.86 -6.81
C GLU A 77 -3.46 9.16 -7.50
N LEU A 78 -3.01 9.10 -8.76
CA LEU A 78 -2.68 10.32 -9.55
C LEU A 78 -3.85 10.85 -10.38
N GLU A 79 -4.97 10.14 -10.44
CA GLU A 79 -6.22 10.62 -11.04
C GLU A 79 -7.22 10.90 -9.90
N ALA A 80 -7.34 12.17 -9.51
CA ALA A 80 -8.33 12.57 -8.52
C ALA A 80 -9.75 12.23 -9.02
N GLY A 81 -10.38 11.24 -8.37
CA GLY A 81 -11.83 11.07 -8.36
C GLY A 81 -12.43 10.31 -9.54
N ASP A 82 -12.30 8.99 -9.54
CA ASP A 82 -13.39 8.14 -9.99
C ASP A 82 -13.38 6.81 -9.24
N GLY A 83 -14.48 6.55 -8.52
CA GLY A 83 -14.71 5.30 -7.84
C GLY A 83 -15.00 4.20 -8.85
N SER A 84 -13.98 3.73 -9.57
CA SER A 84 -14.08 2.49 -10.33
C SER A 84 -13.89 1.32 -9.38
N GLY A 85 -14.94 1.12 -8.56
CA GLY A 85 -15.23 -0.19 -8.02
C GLY A 85 -15.21 -1.18 -9.16
N ARG A 86 -14.43 -2.25 -8.98
CA ARG A 86 -14.52 -3.46 -9.79
C ARG A 86 -16.00 -3.84 -9.92
N LYS A 87 -16.61 -3.58 -11.09
CA LYS A 87 -17.94 -4.09 -11.44
C LYS A 87 -17.84 -5.60 -11.52
N VAL A 88 -18.07 -6.27 -10.40
CA VAL A 88 -18.63 -7.62 -10.43
C VAL A 88 -20.14 -7.41 -10.56
N GLY A 89 -20.68 -7.86 -11.69
CA GLY A 89 -22.07 -7.65 -12.04
C GLY A 89 -23.03 -8.15 -10.95
N GLY A 90 -24.00 -7.28 -10.62
CA GLY A 90 -25.29 -7.65 -10.04
C GLY A 90 -25.35 -7.78 -8.52
N ALA A 91 -25.52 -6.66 -7.80
CA ALA A 91 -26.33 -6.60 -6.56
C ALA A 91 -26.55 -5.14 -6.12
N PRO A 92 -27.75 -4.77 -5.62
CA PRO A 92 -28.09 -3.40 -5.26
C PRO A 92 -27.52 -2.95 -3.89
N ALA A 93 -27.44 -1.63 -3.78
CA ALA A 93 -26.89 -0.80 -2.71
C ALA A 93 -27.19 -1.23 -1.26
N GLY A 94 -26.15 -1.21 -0.40
CA GLY A 94 -26.31 -1.12 1.05
C GLY A 94 -25.15 -1.68 1.89
N GLY A 95 -24.25 -0.81 2.34
CA GLY A 95 -23.66 -0.86 3.70
C GLY A 95 -22.72 -2.02 4.10
N LEU A 96 -21.41 -1.76 3.97
CA LEU A 96 -20.34 -1.91 4.97
C LEU A 96 -20.22 -3.15 5.89
N LYS A 97 -18.97 -3.66 5.86
CA LYS A 97 -18.20 -4.33 6.94
C LYS A 97 -18.54 -5.79 7.24
N GLY A 98 -17.66 -6.66 6.73
CA GLY A 98 -17.35 -7.96 7.35
C GLY A 98 -17.96 -9.14 6.61
N GLN A 99 -17.23 -9.69 5.65
CA GLN A 99 -17.52 -11.03 5.14
C GLN A 99 -16.21 -11.81 5.02
N LEU A 100 -15.77 -12.40 6.13
CA LEU A 100 -15.01 -13.64 6.05
C LEU A 100 -16.02 -14.77 5.85
N TYR A 101 -16.02 -15.29 4.63
CA TYR A 101 -16.63 -16.54 4.18
C TYR A 101 -18.18 -16.63 4.13
N ALA A 102 -18.66 -16.94 2.92
CA ALA A 102 -20.02 -17.40 2.60
C ALA A 102 -21.21 -16.41 2.75
N GLY A 103 -20.99 -15.10 2.84
CA GLY A 103 -22.01 -14.10 2.52
C GLY A 103 -23.27 -14.11 3.40
N ARG A 104 -23.24 -14.79 4.56
CA ARG A 104 -24.31 -14.77 5.57
C ARG A 104 -23.83 -14.03 6.81
N PRO A 105 -24.67 -13.19 7.43
CA PRO A 105 -24.27 -12.48 8.62
C PRO A 105 -23.98 -13.46 9.77
N ALA A 106 -22.93 -13.19 10.53
CA ALA A 106 -22.43 -14.09 11.59
C ALA A 106 -23.47 -14.42 12.69
N PHE A 107 -24.50 -13.58 12.85
CA PHE A 107 -25.57 -13.81 13.84
C PHE A 107 -26.55 -14.93 13.43
N ASP A 108 -26.84 -15.11 12.15
CA ASP A 108 -27.74 -16.19 11.66
C ASP A 108 -27.10 -17.58 11.79
N VAL A 109 -25.78 -17.65 11.67
CA VAL A 109 -25.01 -18.90 11.74
C VAL A 109 -25.07 -19.49 13.15
N ARG A 110 -25.10 -18.63 14.19
CA ARG A 110 -25.10 -19.05 15.59
C ARG A 110 -26.45 -19.63 16.02
N GLU A 111 -27.57 -19.20 15.45
CA GLU A 111 -28.88 -19.77 15.77
C GLU A 111 -29.07 -21.18 15.21
N GLN A 112 -28.45 -21.48 14.07
CA GLN A 112 -28.55 -22.77 13.37
C GLN A 112 -27.55 -23.83 13.87
N MET A 113 -26.58 -23.47 14.72
CA MET A 113 -25.59 -24.40 15.26
C MET A 113 -26.12 -25.19 16.46
N GLY A 114 -25.92 -26.52 16.45
CA GLY A 114 -26.18 -27.39 17.59
C GLY A 114 -25.27 -27.07 18.78
N LYS A 115 -25.68 -27.44 20.00
CA LYS A 115 -25.03 -27.08 21.28
C LYS A 115 -23.49 -27.30 21.29
N GLY A 116 -22.99 -28.38 20.68
CA GLY A 116 -21.55 -28.65 20.61
C GLY A 116 -20.73 -27.75 19.67
N GLN A 117 -21.37 -27.01 18.76
CA GLN A 117 -20.70 -26.05 17.84
C GLN A 117 -20.78 -24.60 18.33
N LYS A 118 -21.55 -24.33 19.40
CA LYS A 118 -21.66 -23.00 20.03
C LYS A 118 -20.50 -22.66 20.96
N GLY A 119 -19.54 -23.57 21.14
CA GLY A 119 -18.37 -23.33 22.00
C GLY A 119 -18.67 -23.40 23.50
N GLU A 120 -19.85 -23.84 23.91
CA GLU A 120 -20.12 -24.26 25.29
C GLU A 120 -19.64 -25.69 25.47
N VAL A 121 -18.34 -25.84 25.70
CA VAL A 121 -17.77 -27.06 26.27
C VAL A 121 -17.63 -26.84 27.79
N GLU A 122 -18.39 -27.59 28.58
CA GLU A 122 -18.21 -27.61 30.03
C GLU A 122 -16.78 -28.09 30.34
N GLY A 123 -16.02 -27.26 31.04
CA GLY A 123 -14.65 -27.59 31.47
C GLY A 123 -13.50 -26.83 30.80
N LEU A 124 -13.76 -25.88 29.89
CA LEU A 124 -12.73 -24.92 29.43
C LEU A 124 -12.94 -23.53 30.04
N GLY A 125 -13.06 -23.48 31.37
CA GLY A 125 -12.93 -22.23 32.12
C GLY A 125 -11.49 -21.72 32.06
N PHE A 126 -11.33 -20.40 31.98
CA PHE A 126 -10.04 -19.75 32.16
C PHE A 126 -9.59 -19.98 33.62
N ASP A 127 -8.66 -20.92 33.83
CA ASP A 127 -8.04 -21.16 35.13
C ASP A 127 -7.13 -19.97 35.48
N GLU A 128 -7.64 -19.01 36.24
CA GLU A 128 -6.91 -17.81 36.71
C GLU A 128 -5.61 -18.16 37.48
N GLY A 129 -5.48 -19.39 37.98
CA GLY A 129 -4.27 -19.90 38.63
C GLY A 129 -3.11 -20.23 37.69
N LYS A 130 -3.35 -20.43 36.38
CA LYS A 130 -2.29 -20.76 35.40
C LYS A 130 -1.70 -19.54 34.70
N THR A 131 -2.37 -18.39 34.74
CA THR A 131 -1.95 -17.15 34.07
C THR A 131 -1.22 -16.14 34.97
N ARG A 132 -1.01 -16.48 36.25
CA ARG A 132 -0.08 -15.77 37.14
C ARG A 132 1.09 -16.68 37.49
N GLY A 133 1.98 -16.88 36.53
CA GLY A 133 3.34 -17.36 36.78
C GLY A 133 4.28 -16.17 36.90
N LEU A 134 4.99 -16.10 38.04
CA LEU A 134 6.24 -15.36 38.21
C LEU A 134 7.28 -15.74 37.14
#